data_AF-A0A1V3KF81-F1
#
_entry.id   AF-A0A1V3KF81-F1
#
_cell.length_a   1.000
_cell.length_b   1.000
_cell.length_c   1.000
_cell.angle_alpha   90.00
_cell.angle_beta   90.00
_cell.angle_gamma   90.00
#
_symmetry.space_group_name_H-M   'P 1'
#
loop_
_entity.id
_entity.type
_entity.pdbx_description
1 polymer ?
#
loop_
_entity_poly.entity_id
_entity_poly.type
_entity_poly.pdbx_seq_one_letter_code
_entity_poly.pdbx_strand_id
1 'polypeptide(L)'
;MLYSQNIVGTAVVPVPEKGDPLSGILYNRFSIYPFGRGQHFSLSVTLKLFEGKARDGFFLGIYPTPNAEHNEHIVRAMREFFTQDNPEFLQHIGRCYRSPWCRPLIAFCNSLSPIYFPFFHRKKAEKAISEYQTEWNKLSLKQQQARYHAVQKRQQEINDNLKQQGFYNEVDHRWT
;
A
#
# COMPACT_ATOMS: atom_id res chain seq x y z
N MET A 1 4.82 4.26 9.46
CA MET A 1 4.39 2.85 9.48
C MET A 1 3.17 2.69 8.59
N LEU A 2 3.11 1.61 7.82
CA LEU A 2 1.96 1.18 7.03
C LEU A 2 1.28 0.03 7.76
N TYR A 3 -0.04 0.11 7.97
CA TYR A 3 -0.84 -0.93 8.62
C TYR A 3 -1.91 -1.42 7.66
N SER A 4 -2.14 -2.73 7.62
CA SER A 4 -3.26 -3.34 6.93
C SER A 4 -3.89 -4.44 7.77
N GLN A 5 -5.20 -4.62 7.60
CA GLN A 5 -5.97 -5.68 8.23
C GLN A 5 -6.91 -6.30 7.20
N ASN A 6 -6.92 -7.62 7.12
CA ASN A 6 -7.85 -8.41 6.32
C ASN A 6 -8.32 -9.63 7.13
N ILE A 7 -9.11 -10.50 6.50
CA ILE A 7 -9.63 -11.72 7.13
C ILE A 7 -8.54 -12.70 7.58
N VAL A 8 -7.35 -12.62 6.99
CA VAL A 8 -6.21 -13.51 7.28
C VAL A 8 -5.38 -12.98 8.46
N GLY A 9 -5.44 -11.67 8.74
CA GLY A 9 -4.81 -11.07 9.91
C GLY A 9 -4.40 -9.62 9.70
N THR A 10 -3.34 -9.21 10.40
CA THR A 10 -2.75 -7.87 10.32
C THR A 10 -1.35 -7.92 9.74
N ALA A 11 -0.97 -6.88 9.02
CA ALA A 11 0.39 -6.66 8.52
C ALA A 11 0.84 -5.23 8.83
N VAL A 12 2.09 -5.09 9.23
CA VAL A 12 2.72 -3.79 9.51
C VAL A 12 4.08 -3.75 8.81
N VAL A 13 4.39 -2.63 8.17
CA VAL A 13 5.73 -2.37 7.62
C VAL A 13 6.19 -0.95 7.91
N PRO A 14 7.50 -0.72 8.12
CA PRO A 14 8.05 0.60 8.30
C PRO A 14 8.10 1.34 6.98
N VAL A 15 7.73 2.62 7.03
CA VAL A 15 7.97 3.57 5.94
C VAL A 15 9.35 4.16 6.22
N PRO A 16 10.32 4.05 5.29
CA PRO A 16 11.65 4.59 5.54
C PRO A 16 11.60 6.12 5.64
N GLU A 17 12.46 6.70 6.48
CA GLU A 17 12.57 8.16 6.60
C GLU A 17 13.18 8.83 5.37
N LYS A 18 13.94 8.07 4.56
CA LYS A 18 14.62 8.55 3.36
C LYS A 18 14.41 7.57 2.20
N GLY A 19 14.31 8.09 0.98
CA GLY A 19 14.10 7.30 -0.24
C GLY A 19 12.62 7.10 -0.57
N ASP A 20 12.31 6.10 -1.41
CA ASP A 20 10.92 5.80 -1.80
C ASP A 20 10.15 5.24 -0.57
N PRO A 21 9.07 5.91 -0.12
CA PRO A 21 8.25 5.45 1.00
C PRO A 21 7.59 4.08 0.75
N LEU A 22 7.48 3.65 -0.51
CA LEU A 22 6.89 2.36 -0.90
C LEU A 22 7.92 1.23 -1.01
N SER A 23 9.20 1.48 -0.72
CA SER A 23 10.26 0.45 -0.80
C SER A 23 10.07 -0.77 0.12
N GLY A 24 9.14 -0.68 1.09
CA GLY A 24 8.77 -1.77 1.99
C GLY A 24 7.58 -2.62 1.56
N ILE A 25 6.98 -2.34 0.40
CA ILE A 25 5.83 -3.05 -0.14
C ILE A 25 6.13 -3.60 -1.53
N LEU A 26 5.34 -4.59 -1.95
CA LEU A 26 5.22 -4.99 -3.34
C LEU A 26 3.92 -4.44 -3.92
N TYR A 27 3.93 -4.02 -5.18
CA TYR A 27 2.71 -3.64 -5.89
C TYR A 27 2.70 -4.09 -7.35
N ASN A 28 1.49 -4.30 -7.87
CA ASN A 28 1.23 -4.60 -9.28
C ASN A 28 0.00 -3.81 -9.74
N ARG A 29 0.19 -2.87 -10.68
CA ARG A 29 -0.86 -2.03 -11.27
C ARG A 29 -1.76 -2.76 -12.27
N PHE A 30 -1.37 -3.95 -12.70
CA PHE A 30 -2.05 -4.73 -13.76
C PHE A 30 -2.52 -6.09 -13.22
N SER A 31 -2.78 -6.18 -11.92
CA SER A 31 -3.22 -7.42 -11.30
C SER A 31 -4.65 -7.74 -11.71
N ILE A 32 -4.98 -9.04 -11.72
CA ILE A 32 -6.32 -9.50 -12.04
C ILE A 32 -7.22 -9.22 -10.84
N TYR A 33 -8.31 -8.50 -11.09
CA TYR A 33 -9.33 -8.33 -10.07
C TYR A 33 -10.19 -9.60 -9.99
N PRO A 34 -10.24 -10.32 -8.86
CA PRO A 34 -10.97 -11.60 -8.78
C PRO A 34 -12.46 -11.50 -9.11
N PHE A 35 -13.07 -10.32 -8.91
CA PHE A 35 -14.48 -10.06 -9.22
C PHE A 35 -14.68 -9.28 -10.53
N GLY A 36 -13.59 -8.98 -11.26
CA GLY A 36 -13.58 -8.15 -12.47
C GLY A 36 -13.64 -8.94 -13.77
N ARG A 37 -14.16 -10.18 -13.74
CA ARG A 37 -14.26 -11.07 -14.92
C ARG A 37 -12.93 -11.24 -15.68
N GLY A 38 -11.81 -11.25 -14.97
CA GLY A 38 -10.48 -11.44 -15.58
C GLY A 38 -9.84 -10.19 -16.20
N GLN A 39 -10.40 -8.99 -16.02
CA GLN A 39 -9.77 -7.76 -16.50
C GLN A 39 -8.51 -7.38 -15.69
N HIS A 40 -7.44 -7.02 -16.41
CA HIS A 40 -6.10 -6.72 -15.89
C HIS A 40 -5.93 -5.27 -15.46
N PHE A 41 -6.59 -4.81 -14.39
CA PHE A 41 -6.41 -3.42 -13.95
C PHE A 41 -6.61 -3.22 -12.45
N SER A 42 -6.53 -4.23 -11.59
CA SER A 42 -6.51 -3.96 -10.14
C SER A 42 -5.11 -3.61 -9.66
N LEU A 43 -5.02 -2.66 -8.74
CA LEU A 43 -3.80 -2.41 -7.99
C LEU A 43 -3.72 -3.42 -6.84
N SER A 44 -2.81 -4.38 -6.95
CA SER A 44 -2.46 -5.26 -5.82
C SER A 44 -1.33 -4.63 -5.01
N VAL A 45 -1.44 -4.65 -3.68
CA VAL A 45 -0.39 -4.22 -2.73
C VAL A 45 -0.15 -5.31 -1.71
N THR A 46 1.11 -5.65 -1.45
CA THR A 46 1.50 -6.61 -0.40
C THR A 46 2.55 -6.02 0.53
N LEU A 47 2.30 -6.10 1.83
CA LEU A 47 3.23 -5.69 2.89
C LEU A 47 4.19 -6.84 3.17
N LYS A 48 5.51 -6.65 2.92
CA LYS A 48 6.49 -7.76 2.93
C LYS A 48 7.71 -7.58 3.83
N LEU A 49 7.88 -6.47 4.55
CA LEU A 49 9.07 -6.27 5.42
C LEU A 49 9.13 -7.16 6.68
N PHE A 50 8.11 -7.97 6.98
CA PHE A 50 8.23 -9.11 7.91
C PHE A 50 7.16 -10.20 7.74
N GLU A 51 7.41 -11.39 8.28
CA GLU A 51 6.47 -12.51 8.30
C GLU A 51 5.27 -12.22 9.23
N GLY A 52 4.10 -12.01 8.63
CA GLY A 52 2.80 -12.05 9.29
C GLY A 52 1.91 -13.13 8.64
N LYS A 53 0.73 -13.38 9.22
CA LYS A 53 -0.26 -14.30 8.63
C LYS A 53 -0.95 -13.71 7.41
N ALA A 54 -1.17 -12.39 7.37
CA ALA A 54 -1.71 -11.67 6.22
C ALA A 54 -0.64 -11.54 5.11
N ARG A 55 -0.40 -12.63 4.38
CA ARG A 55 0.65 -12.75 3.35
C ARG A 55 0.18 -12.37 1.94
N ASP A 56 -1.13 -12.23 1.76
CA ASP A 56 -1.80 -12.34 0.45
C ASP A 56 -1.99 -11.00 -0.26
N GLY A 57 -1.51 -9.92 0.34
CA GLY A 57 -1.76 -8.58 -0.16
C GLY A 57 -3.24 -8.19 -0.07
N PHE A 58 -3.55 -7.00 -0.57
CA PHE A 58 -4.90 -6.50 -0.73
C PHE A 58 -5.00 -5.76 -2.05
N PHE A 59 -6.21 -5.77 -2.62
CA PHE A 59 -6.51 -5.05 -3.83
C PHE A 59 -7.03 -3.66 -3.46
N LEU A 60 -6.37 -2.64 -4.00
CA LEU A 60 -6.87 -1.28 -4.05
C LEU A 60 -7.52 -1.07 -5.42
N GLY A 61 -8.69 -0.45 -5.44
CA GLY A 61 -9.40 -0.20 -6.69
C GLY A 61 -10.69 0.56 -6.44
N ILE A 62 -10.87 1.65 -7.18
CA ILE A 62 -12.10 2.43 -7.19
C ILE A 62 -12.96 1.95 -8.37
N TYR A 63 -14.25 1.82 -8.13
CA TYR A 63 -15.25 1.51 -9.16
C TYR A 63 -15.82 2.80 -9.78
N PRO A 64 -16.21 2.78 -11.08
CA PRO A 64 -16.24 1.63 -11.98
C PRO A 64 -14.96 1.45 -12.81
N THR A 65 -14.70 0.19 -13.19
CA THR A 65 -13.60 -0.35 -14.03
C THR A 65 -12.26 0.37 -13.93
N PRO A 66 -11.31 -0.16 -13.14
CA PRO A 66 -10.00 0.46 -13.05
C PRO A 66 -9.28 0.43 -14.41
N ASN A 67 -8.49 1.47 -14.67
CA ASN A 67 -7.61 1.59 -15.84
C ASN A 67 -6.16 1.82 -15.35
N ALA A 68 -5.18 1.68 -16.24
CA ALA A 68 -3.77 1.76 -15.85
C ALA A 68 -3.37 3.14 -15.27
N GLU A 69 -3.92 4.23 -15.81
CA GLU A 69 -3.71 5.60 -15.30
C GLU A 69 -4.25 5.77 -13.88
N HIS A 70 -5.39 5.17 -13.57
CA HIS A 70 -5.98 5.23 -12.25
C HIS A 70 -5.07 4.62 -11.18
N ASN A 71 -4.51 3.44 -11.45
CA ASN A 71 -3.60 2.79 -10.52
C ASN A 71 -2.28 3.56 -10.38
N GLU A 72 -1.83 4.22 -11.45
CA GLU A 72 -0.72 5.17 -11.38
C GLU A 72 -1.00 6.29 -10.39
N HIS A 73 -2.17 6.93 -10.50
CA HIS A 73 -2.58 8.01 -9.60
C HIS A 73 -2.67 7.56 -8.15
N ILE A 74 -3.17 6.34 -7.88
CA ILE A 74 -3.18 5.80 -6.51
C ILE A 74 -1.76 5.64 -5.98
N VAL A 75 -0.83 5.08 -6.76
CA VAL A 75 0.56 4.90 -6.33
C VAL A 75 1.25 6.25 -6.09
N ARG A 76 1.01 7.25 -6.95
CA ARG A 76 1.51 8.63 -6.76
C ARG A 76 0.92 9.23 -5.48
N ALA A 77 -0.40 9.17 -5.29
CA ALA A 77 -1.07 9.69 -4.10
C ALA A 77 -0.58 9.02 -2.80
N MET A 78 -0.31 7.71 -2.82
CA MET A 78 0.31 7.02 -1.68
C MET A 78 1.69 7.61 -1.35
N ARG A 79 2.54 7.87 -2.34
CA ARG A 79 3.87 8.47 -2.11
C ARG A 79 3.75 9.88 -1.56
N GLU A 80 2.89 10.71 -2.14
CA GLU A 80 2.65 12.07 -1.66
C GLU A 80 2.14 12.07 -0.23
N PHE A 81 1.22 11.17 0.11
CA PHE A 81 0.71 11.01 1.48
C PHE A 81 1.80 10.72 2.52
N PHE A 82 2.86 10.00 2.14
CA PHE A 82 3.96 9.69 3.05
C PHE A 82 5.07 10.74 3.06
N THR A 83 5.13 11.62 2.07
CA THR A 83 6.27 12.54 1.87
C THR A 83 5.90 14.01 2.06
N GLN A 84 4.64 14.37 1.90
CA GLN A 84 4.14 15.74 2.04
C GLN A 84 3.28 15.85 3.31
N ASP A 85 3.42 16.96 4.04
CA ASP A 85 2.60 17.20 5.24
C ASP A 85 1.12 17.42 4.92
N ASN A 86 0.82 18.05 3.78
CA ASN A 86 -0.54 18.33 3.31
C ASN A 86 -0.64 18.22 1.78
N PRO A 87 -0.65 17.00 1.23
CA PRO A 87 -0.66 16.81 -0.22
C PRO A 87 -1.97 17.32 -0.85
N GLU A 88 -1.85 17.97 -2.01
CA GLU A 88 -2.95 18.68 -2.68
C GLU A 88 -4.16 17.78 -2.95
N PHE A 89 -3.93 16.53 -3.34
CA PHE A 89 -5.02 15.59 -3.68
C PHE A 89 -6.01 15.37 -2.52
N LEU A 90 -5.59 15.60 -1.27
CA LEU A 90 -6.48 15.53 -0.11
C LEU A 90 -7.66 16.49 -0.22
N GLN A 91 -7.50 17.63 -0.90
CA GLN A 91 -8.57 18.62 -1.09
C GLN A 91 -9.72 18.04 -1.93
N HIS A 92 -9.42 17.09 -2.82
CA HIS A 92 -10.38 16.46 -3.73
C HIS A 92 -11.06 15.22 -3.12
N ILE A 93 -10.59 14.71 -1.97
CA ILE A 93 -11.21 13.56 -1.31
C ILE A 93 -12.54 13.98 -0.68
N GLY A 94 -13.69 13.42 -1.08
CA GLY A 94 -14.98 13.76 -0.48
C GLY A 94 -15.03 13.59 1.05
N ARG A 95 -15.84 14.39 1.75
CA ARG A 95 -15.98 14.34 3.23
C ARG A 95 -16.33 12.94 3.76
N CYS A 96 -17.06 12.13 2.99
CA CYS A 96 -17.41 10.75 3.35
C CYS A 96 -16.21 9.78 3.43
N TYR A 97 -15.06 10.16 2.87
CA TYR A 97 -13.82 9.39 2.91
C TYR A 97 -12.79 9.98 3.90
N ARG A 98 -13.15 11.06 4.61
CA ARG A 98 -12.33 11.68 5.65
C ARG A 98 -13.02 11.49 7.01
N SER A 99 -12.33 10.89 7.98
CA SER A 99 -12.82 10.91 9.37
C SER A 99 -12.62 12.31 9.96
N PRO A 100 -13.68 12.98 10.48
CA PRO A 100 -13.57 14.37 10.93
C PRO A 100 -12.84 14.55 12.27
N TRP A 101 -12.44 13.47 12.95
CA TRP A 101 -11.97 13.51 14.34
C TRP A 101 -10.47 13.23 14.54
N CYS A 102 -9.70 12.99 13.46
CA CYS A 102 -8.27 12.70 13.51
C CYS A 102 -7.56 13.25 12.25
N ARG A 103 -6.21 13.28 12.24
CA ARG A 103 -5.41 13.41 11.00
C ARG A 103 -6.05 12.54 9.90
N PRO A 104 -6.10 12.99 8.63
CA PRO A 104 -6.84 12.30 7.58
C PRO A 104 -6.34 10.86 7.47
N LEU A 105 -7.08 9.94 8.09
CA LEU A 105 -7.03 8.53 7.75
C LEU A 105 -7.70 8.45 6.38
N ILE A 106 -6.90 8.57 5.33
CA ILE A 106 -7.40 8.25 3.99
C ILE A 106 -7.67 6.74 4.01
N ALA A 107 -8.94 6.38 3.99
CA ALA A 107 -9.30 5.04 3.57
C ALA A 107 -8.93 4.93 2.10
N PHE A 108 -7.71 4.46 1.78
CA PHE A 108 -7.41 4.03 0.42
C PHE A 108 -8.43 2.94 0.10
N CYS A 109 -9.36 3.29 -0.80
CA CYS A 109 -10.59 2.55 -1.02
C CYS A 109 -10.25 1.17 -1.59
N ASN A 110 -10.21 0.18 -0.70
CA ASN A 110 -10.48 -1.19 -1.10
C ASN A 110 -12.00 -1.26 -1.37
N SER A 111 -12.40 -2.02 -2.39
CA SER A 111 -13.80 -2.37 -2.69
C SER A 111 -14.65 -2.80 -1.46
N LEU A 112 -14.01 -3.25 -0.37
CA LEU A 112 -14.66 -3.68 0.87
C LEU A 112 -14.45 -2.72 2.05
N SER A 113 -13.92 -1.51 1.83
CA SER A 113 -13.72 -0.51 2.89
C SER A 113 -15.00 -0.20 3.68
N PRO A 114 -16.21 -0.07 3.09
CA PRO A 114 -17.44 0.10 3.88
C PRO A 114 -17.77 -1.08 4.80
N ILE A 115 -17.27 -2.28 4.50
CA ILE A 115 -17.42 -3.47 5.36
C ILE A 115 -16.32 -3.46 6.42
N TYR A 116 -15.06 -3.24 6.05
CA TYR A 116 -13.93 -3.35 6.97
C TYR A 116 -13.74 -2.14 7.88
N PHE A 117 -14.12 -0.93 7.44
CA PHE A 117 -13.95 0.31 8.20
C PHE A 117 -14.77 0.33 9.51
N PRO A 118 -16.05 -0.13 9.53
CA PRO A 118 -16.78 -0.34 10.78
C PRO A 118 -16.11 -1.33 11.75
N PHE A 119 -15.31 -2.29 11.26
CA PHE A 119 -14.56 -3.25 12.07
C PHE A 119 -13.11 -2.81 12.34
N PHE A 120 -12.72 -1.61 11.92
CA PHE A 120 -11.40 -1.08 12.22
C PHE A 120 -11.31 -0.68 13.70
N HIS A 121 -10.46 -1.39 14.44
CA HIS A 121 -10.20 -1.07 15.83
C HIS A 121 -8.87 -0.35 15.98
N ARG A 122 -8.91 0.98 16.19
CA ARG A 122 -7.70 1.82 16.34
C ARG A 122 -6.73 1.29 17.39
N LYS A 123 -7.22 0.91 18.59
CA LYS A 123 -6.38 0.34 19.66
C LYS A 123 -5.66 -0.94 19.23
N LYS A 124 -6.30 -1.76 18.39
CA LYS A 124 -5.69 -2.97 17.84
C LYS A 124 -4.59 -2.64 16.84
N ALA A 125 -4.82 -1.64 15.99
CA ALA A 125 -3.80 -1.15 15.04
C ALA A 125 -2.60 -0.54 15.76
N GLU A 126 -2.83 0.32 16.75
CA GLU A 126 -1.76 0.92 17.58
C GLU A 126 -0.95 -0.14 18.33
N LYS A 127 -1.61 -1.15 18.89
CA LYS A 127 -0.94 -2.29 19.52
C LYS A 127 -0.06 -3.06 18.53
N ALA A 128 -0.60 -3.43 17.36
CA ALA A 128 0.16 -4.15 16.34
C ALA A 128 1.35 -3.34 15.80
N ILE A 129 1.20 -2.02 15.66
CA ILE A 129 2.28 -1.12 15.27
C ILE A 129 3.38 -1.08 16.34
N SER A 130 3.01 -0.96 17.61
CA SER A 130 3.97 -0.92 18.73
C SER A 130 4.75 -2.23 18.87
N GLU A 131 4.05 -3.37 18.77
CA GLU A 131 4.67 -4.70 18.78
C GLU A 131 5.64 -4.87 17.61
N TYR A 132 5.23 -4.49 16.39
CA TYR A 132 6.09 -4.53 15.23
C TYR A 132 7.33 -3.64 15.40
N GLN A 133 7.13 -2.40 15.85
CA GLN A 133 8.22 -1.44 16.03
C GLN A 133 9.23 -1.94 17.06
N THR A 134 8.76 -2.59 18.13
CA THR A 134 9.63 -3.21 19.13
C THR A 134 10.54 -4.27 18.51
N GLU A 135 10.01 -5.16 17.66
CA GLU A 135 10.82 -6.18 16.97
C GLU A 135 11.73 -5.57 15.90
N TRP A 136 11.24 -4.59 15.14
CA TRP A 136 12.02 -3.90 14.11
C TRP A 136 13.25 -3.20 14.69
N ASN A 137 13.09 -2.56 15.85
CA ASN A 137 14.15 -1.82 16.54
C ASN A 137 15.24 -2.72 17.13
N LYS A 138 15.01 -4.05 17.26
CA LYS A 138 16.06 -5.01 17.66
C LYS A 138 17.08 -5.27 16.54
N LEU A 139 16.75 -4.91 15.30
CA LEU A 139 17.60 -5.16 14.14
C LEU A 139 18.65 -4.05 14.01
N SER A 140 19.87 -4.44 13.67
CA SER A 140 20.88 -3.49 13.20
C SER A 140 20.44 -2.79 11.91
N LEU A 141 20.98 -1.60 11.66
CA LEU A 141 20.72 -0.85 10.42
C LEU A 141 21.00 -1.71 9.17
N LYS A 142 22.07 -2.50 9.19
CA LYS A 142 22.43 -3.43 8.10
C LYS A 142 21.35 -4.48 7.86
N GLN A 143 20.78 -5.05 8.93
CA GLN A 143 19.69 -6.03 8.82
C GLN A 143 18.39 -5.38 8.32
N GLN A 144 18.08 -4.16 8.75
CA GLN A 144 16.93 -3.40 8.23
C GLN A 144 17.08 -3.12 6.74
N GLN A 145 18.25 -2.62 6.32
CA GLN A 145 18.57 -2.36 4.91
C GLN A 145 18.49 -3.63 4.05
N ALA A 146 19.03 -4.75 4.54
CA ALA A 146 18.96 -6.03 3.83
C ALA A 146 17.51 -6.46 3.55
N ARG A 147 16.57 -6.18 4.46
CA ARG A 147 15.14 -6.47 4.25
C ARG A 147 14.51 -5.58 3.19
N TYR A 148 14.80 -4.28 3.21
CA TYR A 148 14.37 -3.37 2.15
C TYR A 148 14.91 -3.80 0.79
N HIS A 149 16.20 -4.14 0.69
CA HIS A 149 16.81 -4.62 -0.54
C HIS A 149 16.17 -5.90 -1.07
N ALA A 150 15.78 -6.83 -0.19
CA ALA A 150 15.08 -8.04 -0.60
C ALA A 150 13.70 -7.72 -1.22
N VAL A 151 12.94 -6.79 -0.63
CA VAL A 151 11.65 -6.35 -1.18
C VAL A 151 11.83 -5.61 -2.50
N GLN A 152 12.79 -4.70 -2.59
CA GLN A 152 13.12 -3.96 -3.82
C GLN A 152 13.52 -4.90 -4.96
N LYS A 153 14.38 -5.89 -4.68
CA LYS A 153 14.74 -6.92 -5.66
C LYS A 153 13.51 -7.67 -6.17
N ARG A 154 12.61 -8.05 -5.26
CA ARG A 154 11.37 -8.74 -5.64
C ARG A 154 10.42 -7.84 -6.43
N GLN A 155 10.36 -6.55 -6.12
CA GLN A 155 9.60 -5.58 -6.92
C GLN A 155 10.18 -5.43 -8.33
N GLN A 156 11.51 -5.42 -8.47
CA GLN A 156 12.15 -5.40 -9.79
C GLN A 156 11.78 -6.64 -10.61
N GLU A 157 11.80 -7.83 -10.00
CA GLU A 157 11.36 -9.06 -10.65
C GLU A 157 9.89 -8.97 -11.13
N ILE A 158 9.00 -8.35 -10.34
CA ILE A 158 7.61 -8.10 -10.75
C ILE A 158 7.57 -7.16 -11.96
N ASN A 159 8.32 -6.06 -11.92
CA ASN A 159 8.38 -5.07 -13.00
C ASN A 159 8.89 -5.69 -14.30
N ASP A 160 9.96 -6.48 -14.24
CA ASP A 160 10.56 -7.13 -15.40
C ASP A 160 9.61 -8.14 -16.04
N ASN A 161 8.93 -8.95 -15.22
CA ASN A 161 7.94 -9.93 -15.70
C ASN A 161 6.73 -9.25 -16.36
N LEU A 162 6.25 -8.12 -15.81
CA LEU A 162 5.15 -7.35 -16.39
C LEU A 162 5.58 -6.68 -17.69
N LYS A 163 6.81 -6.16 -17.75
CA LYS A 163 7.37 -5.52 -18.94
C LYS A 163 7.47 -6.50 -20.11
N GLN A 164 7.84 -7.76 -19.87
CA GLN A 164 7.82 -8.82 -20.88
C GLN A 164 6.42 -9.08 -21.47
N GLN A 165 5.37 -8.74 -20.72
CA GLN A 165 3.97 -8.85 -21.14
C GLN A 165 3.42 -7.53 -21.73
N GLY A 166 4.26 -6.50 -21.90
CA GLY A 166 3.85 -5.18 -22.39
C GLY A 166 3.27 -4.25 -21.33
N PHE A 167 3.33 -4.62 -20.05
CA PHE A 167 2.81 -3.83 -18.94
C PHE A 167 3.95 -3.11 -18.17
N TYR A 168 3.95 -1.79 -18.18
CA TYR A 168 4.97 -0.99 -17.48
C TYR A 168 4.50 -0.71 -16.07
N ASN A 169 5.02 -1.40 -15.04
CA ASN A 169 4.52 -1.28 -13.67
C ASN A 169 5.06 -0.07 -12.89
N GLU A 170 6.23 0.43 -13.25
CA GLU A 170 6.90 1.51 -12.53
C GLU A 170 6.16 2.84 -12.65
N VAL A 171 6.07 3.55 -11.53
CA VAL A 171 5.43 4.87 -11.44
C VAL A 171 6.50 5.88 -11.03
N ASP A 172 6.60 6.99 -11.75
CA ASP A 172 7.43 8.13 -11.37
C ASP A 172 6.71 8.98 -10.28
N HIS A 173 7.45 9.88 -9.64
CA HIS A 173 6.96 10.87 -8.70
C HIS A 173 6.25 12.05 -9.37
N ARG A 174 6.36 12.23 -10.69
CA ARG A 174 5.79 13.37 -11.42
C ARG A 174 4.36 13.11 -11.84
N TRP A 175 3.47 14.07 -11.61
CA TRP A 175 2.18 14.14 -12.31
C TRP A 175 2.44 14.71 -13.70
N THR A 176 2.37 13.87 -14.72
CA THR A 176 2.40 14.27 -16.14
C THR A 176 1.06 14.84 -16.56
#